data_AF-A0A067F138-F1
#
_entry.id   AF-A0A067F138-F1
#
_cell.length_a   1.000
_cell.length_b   1.000
_cell.length_c   1.000
_cell.angle_alpha   90.00
_cell.angle_beta   90.00
_cell.angle_gamma   90.00
#
_symmetry.space_group_name_H-M   'P 1'
#
loop_
_entity.id
_entity.type
_entity.pdbx_description
1 polymer ?
#
loop_
_entity_poly.entity_id
_entity_poly.type
_entity_poly.pdbx_seq_one_letter_code
_entity_poly.pdbx_strand_id
1 'polypeptide(L)'
;IEPESQTQLLNATMDMEGVLLAGVPGAGGFDAVFAVTLGDSGSNVTKAWSSVNVLALLVREDPHGVSLESCDPRTTEITSAVSAVHIE
;
A
#
# COMPACT_ATOMS: atom_id res chain seq x y z
N ILE A 1 -4.78 19.20 -11.24
CA ILE A 1 -4.73 18.78 -12.66
C ILE A 1 -3.65 17.73 -12.79
N GLU A 2 -3.94 16.67 -13.52
CA GLU A 2 -3.02 15.57 -13.78
C GLU A 2 -2.04 15.93 -14.92
N PRO A 3 -0.73 15.82 -14.70
CA PRO A 3 0.30 15.92 -15.74
C PRO A 3 0.23 14.74 -16.73
N GLU A 4 0.62 14.98 -17.98
CA GLU A 4 0.53 13.98 -19.07
C GLU A 4 1.27 12.67 -18.79
N SER A 5 2.47 12.73 -18.20
CA SER A 5 3.24 11.54 -17.84
C SER A 5 2.55 10.70 -16.78
N GLN A 6 1.75 11.34 -15.92
CA GLN A 6 0.94 10.65 -14.91
C GLN A 6 -0.27 9.98 -15.55
N THR A 7 -0.89 10.61 -16.55
CA THR A 7 -1.93 9.99 -17.37
C THR A 7 -1.44 8.78 -18.12
N GLN A 8 -0.23 8.84 -18.67
CA GLN A 8 0.38 7.69 -19.32
C GLN A 8 0.61 6.53 -18.35
N LEU A 9 1.15 6.81 -17.14
CA LEU A 9 1.32 5.82 -16.09
C LEU A 9 -0.02 5.19 -15.66
N LEU A 10 -1.05 6.02 -15.45
CA LEU A 10 -2.36 5.55 -14.99
C LEU A 10 -3.10 4.76 -16.06
N ASN A 11 -3.02 5.16 -17.33
CA ASN A 11 -3.56 4.38 -18.44
C ASN A 11 -2.88 3.01 -18.54
N ALA A 12 -1.54 2.98 -18.51
CA ALA A 12 -0.80 1.72 -18.51
C ALA A 12 -1.14 0.84 -17.30
N THR A 13 -1.42 1.44 -16.14
CA THR A 13 -1.86 0.73 -14.94
C THR A 13 -3.29 0.18 -15.09
N MET A 14 -4.22 0.97 -15.64
CA MET A 14 -5.61 0.55 -15.88
C MET A 14 -5.72 -0.60 -16.89
N ASP A 15 -4.80 -0.69 -17.83
CA ASP A 15 -4.74 -1.78 -18.82
C ASP A 15 -4.21 -3.10 -18.22
N MET A 16 -3.70 -3.10 -16.99
CA MET A 16 -3.18 -4.30 -16.35
C MET A 16 -4.30 -5.21 -15.83
N GLU A 17 -4.15 -6.52 -16.04
CA GLU A 17 -5.09 -7.51 -15.54
C GLU A 17 -5.26 -7.40 -14.01
N GLY A 18 -6.52 -7.42 -13.57
CA GLY A 18 -6.89 -7.35 -12.16
C GLY A 18 -6.88 -5.95 -11.56
N VAL A 19 -6.56 -4.88 -12.31
CA VAL A 19 -6.75 -3.50 -11.87
C VAL A 19 -8.20 -3.08 -12.08
N LEU A 20 -8.86 -2.62 -11.02
CA LEU A 20 -10.24 -2.12 -11.05
C LEU A 20 -10.29 -0.61 -11.25
N LEU A 21 -9.39 0.12 -10.59
CA LEU A 21 -9.31 1.58 -10.56
C LEU A 21 -7.84 2.00 -10.43
N ALA A 22 -7.46 3.11 -11.07
CA ALA A 22 -6.21 3.80 -10.81
C ALA A 22 -6.43 5.30 -10.92
N GLY A 23 -5.68 6.09 -10.15
CA GLY A 23 -5.88 7.53 -10.11
C GLY A 23 -4.80 8.30 -9.36
N VAL A 24 -4.85 9.63 -9.50
CA VAL A 24 -4.10 10.56 -8.63
C VAL A 24 -5.00 10.94 -7.45
N PRO A 25 -4.57 10.76 -6.19
CA PRO A 25 -5.36 11.13 -5.04
C PRO A 25 -5.39 12.66 -4.81
N GLY A 26 -6.43 13.13 -4.12
CA GLY A 26 -6.51 14.51 -3.60
C GLY A 26 -6.49 15.59 -4.69
N ALA A 27 -5.60 16.59 -4.54
CA ALA A 27 -5.53 17.77 -5.40
C ALA A 27 -4.91 17.49 -6.79
N GLY A 28 -4.27 16.34 -6.97
CA GLY A 28 -3.53 15.97 -8.17
C GLY A 28 -2.03 16.30 -8.10
N GLY A 29 -1.32 16.12 -9.23
CA GLY A 29 0.13 16.31 -9.33
C GLY A 29 0.93 15.05 -9.00
N PHE A 30 2.25 15.18 -8.89
CA PHE A 30 3.20 14.05 -8.93
C PHE A 30 3.43 13.28 -7.62
N ASP A 31 2.77 13.66 -6.52
CA ASP A 31 3.12 13.17 -5.18
C ASP A 31 2.78 11.69 -4.97
N ALA A 32 1.59 11.28 -5.42
CA ALA A 32 1.12 9.90 -5.26
C ALA A 32 0.22 9.46 -6.41
N VAL A 33 0.13 8.16 -6.58
CA VAL A 33 -0.88 7.48 -7.39
C VAL A 33 -1.41 6.29 -6.60
N PHE A 34 -2.63 5.87 -6.88
CA PHE A 34 -3.20 4.65 -6.29
C PHE A 34 -3.72 3.71 -7.37
N ALA A 35 -3.73 2.42 -7.07
CA ALA A 35 -4.39 1.39 -7.85
C ALA A 35 -5.16 0.46 -6.90
N VAL A 36 -6.41 0.18 -7.23
CA VAL A 36 -7.23 -0.83 -6.54
C VAL A 36 -7.22 -2.08 -7.40
N THR A 37 -6.73 -3.19 -6.83
CA THR A 37 -6.56 -4.45 -7.56
C THR A 37 -7.37 -5.58 -6.93
N LEU A 38 -7.80 -6.54 -7.75
CA LEU A 38 -8.50 -7.74 -7.33
C LEU A 38 -7.49 -8.88 -7.08
N GLY A 39 -7.68 -9.59 -5.96
CA GLY A 39 -6.81 -10.72 -5.57
C GLY A 39 -5.35 -10.31 -5.39
N ASP A 40 -4.43 -11.15 -5.89
CA ASP A 40 -2.98 -10.97 -5.74
C ASP A 40 -2.32 -10.15 -6.87
N SER A 41 -3.14 -9.49 -7.70
CA SER A 41 -2.70 -8.74 -8.90
C SER A 41 -1.83 -7.51 -8.56
N GLY A 42 -1.88 -7.02 -7.32
CA GLY A 42 -1.06 -5.88 -6.86
C GLY A 42 0.44 -6.08 -6.97
N SER A 43 0.93 -7.33 -6.98
CA SER A 43 2.35 -7.63 -7.15
C SER A 43 2.86 -7.30 -8.56
N ASN A 44 2.02 -7.45 -9.59
CA ASN A 44 2.36 -7.11 -10.97
C ASN A 44 2.41 -5.58 -11.14
N VAL A 45 1.43 -4.87 -10.58
CA VAL A 45 1.41 -3.39 -10.57
C VAL A 45 2.67 -2.84 -9.88
N THR A 46 3.02 -3.40 -8.73
CA THR A 46 4.23 -3.02 -7.98
C THR A 46 5.49 -3.17 -8.84
N LYS A 47 5.63 -4.28 -9.58
CA LYS A 47 6.77 -4.50 -10.49
C LYS A 47 6.78 -3.47 -11.62
N ALA A 48 5.63 -3.23 -12.27
CA ALA A 48 5.52 -2.26 -13.35
C ALA A 48 5.90 -0.85 -12.88
N TRP A 49 5.35 -0.40 -11.75
CA TRP A 49 5.66 0.90 -11.13
C TRP A 49 7.13 1.05 -10.76
N SER A 50 7.77 0.00 -10.22
CA SER A 50 9.19 0.05 -9.87
C SER A 50 10.11 0.31 -11.07
N SER A 51 9.70 -0.14 -12.28
CA SER A 51 10.47 0.09 -13.52
C SER A 51 10.49 1.55 -13.98
N VAL A 52 9.59 2.37 -13.44
CA VAL A 52 9.44 3.80 -13.76
C VAL A 52 9.62 4.68 -12.52
N ASN A 53 10.37 4.20 -11.53
CA ASN A 53 10.70 4.91 -10.29
C ASN A 53 9.50 5.30 -9.42
N VAL A 54 8.41 4.53 -9.50
CA VAL A 54 7.26 4.68 -8.60
C VAL A 54 7.34 3.58 -7.54
N LEU A 55 7.47 3.99 -6.27
CA LEU A 55 7.50 3.07 -5.13
C LEU A 55 6.07 2.76 -4.69
N ALA A 56 5.67 1.50 -4.80
CA ALA A 56 4.39 1.06 -4.26
C ALA A 56 4.49 0.87 -2.73
N LEU A 57 3.66 1.60 -1.99
CA LEU A 57 3.35 1.28 -0.60
C LEU A 57 2.13 0.36 -0.61
N LEU A 58 2.35 -0.95 -0.51
CA LEU A 58 1.23 -1.89 -0.47
C LEU A 58 0.52 -1.77 0.89
N VAL A 59 -0.62 -1.08 0.89
CA VAL A 59 -1.50 -0.99 2.04
C VAL A 59 -2.71 -1.87 1.76
N ARG A 60 -2.90 -2.90 2.57
CA ARG A 60 -4.21 -3.56 2.64
C ARG A 60 -5.15 -2.59 3.34
N GLU A 61 -6.40 -2.53 2.88
CA GLU A 61 -7.42 -1.76 3.59
C GLU A 61 -7.43 -2.18 5.07
N ASP A 62 -7.37 -1.19 5.95
CA ASP A 62 -7.45 -1.37 7.39
C ASP A 62 -8.74 -0.70 7.89
N PRO A 63 -9.73 -1.48 8.34
CA PRO A 63 -11.02 -0.95 8.77
C PRO A 63 -10.96 -0.24 10.13
N HIS A 64 -9.85 -0.35 10.87
CA HIS A 64 -9.77 0.16 12.25
C HIS A 64 -9.41 1.64 12.35
N GLY A 65 -9.01 2.27 11.24
CA GLY A 65 -8.65 3.69 11.21
C GLY A 65 -7.63 4.06 12.29
N VAL A 66 -7.85 5.19 12.98
CA VAL A 66 -7.00 5.60 14.11
C VAL A 66 -7.43 4.87 15.38
N SER A 67 -6.50 4.13 15.99
CA SER A 67 -6.70 3.42 17.25
C SER A 67 -5.77 3.95 18.35
N LEU A 68 -6.26 3.93 19.59
CA LEU A 68 -5.44 4.24 20.77
C LEU A 68 -4.77 2.96 21.27
N GLU A 69 -3.45 2.95 21.28
CA GLU A 69 -2.66 1.85 21.84
C GLU A 69 -2.38 2.08 23.33
N SER A 70 -2.52 1.02 24.14
CA SER A 70 -2.27 1.10 25.59
C SER A 70 -0.78 1.16 25.95
N CYS A 71 0.08 0.68 25.05
CA CYS A 71 1.54 0.59 25.17
C CYS A 71 2.17 0.67 23.77
N ASP A 72 3.50 0.69 23.65
CA ASP A 72 4.18 0.67 22.34
C ASP A 72 3.87 -0.66 21.60
N PRO A 73 3.21 -0.63 20.43
CA PRO A 73 2.82 -1.86 19.72
C PRO A 73 4.03 -2.71 19.28
N ARG A 74 5.23 -2.12 19.21
CA ARG A 74 6.48 -2.86 18.91
C ARG A 74 6.96 -3.71 20.09
N THR A 75 6.48 -3.44 21.30
CA THR A 75 6.87 -4.19 22.52
C THR A 75 5.94 -5.37 22.84
N THR A 76 4.79 -5.45 22.18
CA THR A 76 3.75 -6.46 22.44
C THR A 76 4.22 -7.89 22.14
N GLU A 77 4.94 -8.11 21.03
CA GLU A 77 5.46 -9.43 20.66
C GLU A 77 6.54 -9.91 21.63
N ILE A 78 7.42 -9.00 22.06
CA ILE A 78 8.53 -9.29 22.97
C ILE A 78 7.99 -9.68 24.35
N THR A 79 7.03 -8.92 24.88
CA THR A 79 6.47 -9.15 26.22
C THR A 79 5.66 -10.46 26.28
N SER A 80 4.95 -10.79 25.20
CA SER A 80 4.21 -12.05 25.08
C SER A 80 5.15 -13.26 25.02
N ALA A 81 6.24 -13.17 24.25
CA ALA A 81 7.24 -14.23 24.16
C ALA A 81 7.97 -14.45 25.49
N VAL A 82 8.34 -13.37 26.21
CA VAL A 82 9.01 -13.47 27.52
C VAL A 82 8.09 -14.04 28.59
N SER A 83 6.80 -13.67 28.61
CA SER A 83 5.82 -14.23 29.56
C SER A 83 5.55 -15.73 29.34
N ALA A 84 5.81 -16.25 28.14
CA ALA A 84 5.66 -17.66 27.82
C ALA A 84 6.85 -18.53 28.26
N VAL A 85 7.98 -17.93 28.64
CA VAL A 85 9.14 -18.67 29.14
C VAL A 85 8.95 -18.97 30.62
N HIS A 86 8.49 -20.19 30.93
CA HIS A 86 8.59 -20.74 32.29
C HIS A 86 10.01 -21.23 32.53
N ILE A 87 10.68 -20.63 33.50
CA ILE A 87 11.96 -21.13 34.03
C ILE A 87 11.60 -21.90 35.32
N GLU A 88 11.76 -23.22 35.30
CA GLU A 88 11.76 -24.09 36.50
C GLU A 88 13.06 -23.92 37.31
#